data_AF-A0A7Z1QYD4-F1
#
_entry.id   AF-A0A7Z1QYD4-F1
#
_cell.length_a   1.000
_cell.length_b   1.000
_cell.length_c   1.000
_cell.angle_alpha   90.00
_cell.angle_beta   90.00
_cell.angle_gamma   90.00
#
_symmetry.space_group_name_H-M   'P 1'
#
loop_
_entity.id
_entity.type
_entity.pdbx_description
1 polymer ?
#
loop_
_entity_poly.entity_id
_entity_poly.type
_entity_poly.pdbx_seq_one_letter_code
_entity_poly.pdbx_strand_id
1 'polypeptide(L)'
;MMPDPPGPSERPRLGLDALVSRIRDPAFASRHRRQLSLRETSAHVNPVMLAVSSRDSLYVRSWREHARRCAPCRGLFEYFNLPLEP
;
A
#
# COMPACT_ATOMS: atom_id res chain seq x y z
N MET A 1 16.33 17.54 36.91
CA MET A 1 14.94 17.69 36.45
C MET A 1 15.00 17.81 34.93
N MET A 2 14.68 16.74 34.19
CA MET A 2 14.69 16.77 32.73
C MET A 2 13.34 17.36 32.25
N PRO A 3 13.31 18.21 31.20
CA PRO A 3 12.04 18.73 30.67
C PRO A 3 11.24 17.63 29.98
N ASP A 4 9.91 17.69 30.13
CA ASP A 4 8.93 16.82 29.48
C ASP A 4 9.02 16.90 27.95
N PRO A 5 8.83 15.79 27.20
CA PRO A 5 8.74 15.85 25.75
C PRO A 5 7.48 16.62 25.30
N PRO A 6 7.54 17.36 24.17
CA PRO A 6 6.38 18.09 23.67
C PRO A 6 5.26 17.12 23.28
N GLY A 7 4.06 17.38 23.81
CA GLY A 7 2.84 16.64 23.48
C GLY A 7 2.50 16.67 21.98
N PRO A 8 1.60 15.78 21.52
CA PRO A 8 1.33 15.60 20.09
C PRO A 8 0.82 16.89 19.46
N SER A 9 1.57 17.42 18.49
CA SER A 9 1.26 18.66 17.80
C SER A 9 -0.17 18.65 17.20
N GLU A 10 -1.00 19.61 17.61
CA GLU A 10 -2.28 19.91 16.96
C GLU A 10 -2.03 20.34 15.50
N ARG A 11 -2.09 19.38 14.57
CA ARG A 11 -2.07 19.70 13.14
C ARG A 11 -3.43 20.28 12.78
N PRO A 12 -3.51 21.52 12.25
CA PRO A 12 -4.78 22.10 11.85
C PRO A 12 -5.46 21.19 10.82
N ARG A 13 -6.74 20.89 11.03
CA ARG A 13 -7.55 20.13 10.08
C ARG A 13 -7.66 20.93 8.78
N LEU A 14 -7.04 20.44 7.72
CA LEU A 14 -7.13 21.07 6.39
C LEU A 14 -8.52 20.83 5.80
N GLY A 15 -9.09 21.85 5.17
CA GLY A 15 -10.26 21.68 4.31
C GLY A 15 -9.93 20.75 3.13
N LEU A 16 -10.96 20.10 2.57
CA LEU A 16 -10.78 19.06 1.55
C LEU A 16 -9.97 19.56 0.34
N ASP A 17 -10.27 20.75 -0.17
CA ASP A 17 -9.56 21.33 -1.32
C ASP A 17 -8.09 21.62 -1.03
N ALA A 18 -7.80 22.15 0.17
CA ALA A 18 -6.43 22.39 0.61
C ALA A 18 -5.66 21.07 0.77
N LEU A 19 -6.32 20.01 1.25
CA LEU A 19 -5.76 18.68 1.32
C LEU A 19 -5.46 18.10 -0.07
N VAL A 20 -6.41 18.19 -0.99
CA VAL A 20 -6.26 17.68 -2.38
C VAL A 20 -5.16 18.43 -3.12
N SER A 21 -5.09 19.76 -2.97
CA SER A 21 -3.99 20.57 -3.52
C SER A 21 -2.64 20.13 -2.98
N ARG A 22 -2.56 19.87 -1.68
CA ARG A 22 -1.34 19.42 -1.01
C ARG A 22 -0.94 17.99 -1.39
N ILE A 23 -1.89 17.09 -1.67
CA ILE A 23 -1.60 15.74 -2.20
C ILE A 23 -0.95 15.81 -3.59
N ARG A 24 -1.23 16.85 -4.38
CA ARG A 24 -0.61 17.04 -5.71
C ARG A 24 0.81 17.60 -5.64
N ASP A 25 1.22 18.18 -4.51
CA ASP A 25 2.60 18.63 -4.30
C ASP A 25 3.55 17.41 -4.27
N PRO A 26 4.52 17.30 -5.19
CA PRO A 26 5.45 16.17 -5.26
C PRO A 26 6.31 16.00 -4.01
N ALA A 27 6.67 17.10 -3.32
CA ALA A 27 7.44 17.04 -2.08
C ALA A 27 6.58 16.47 -0.94
N PHE A 28 5.32 16.89 -0.85
CA PHE A 28 4.37 16.37 0.14
C PHE A 28 4.01 14.91 -0.14
N ALA A 29 3.71 14.58 -1.39
CA ALA A 29 3.40 13.23 -1.83
C ALA A 29 4.56 12.26 -1.59
N SER A 30 5.81 12.71 -1.72
CA SER A 30 7.00 11.88 -1.43
C SER A 30 7.19 11.62 0.06
N ARG A 31 6.97 12.63 0.92
CA ARG A 31 7.09 12.49 2.39
C ARG A 31 5.98 11.67 3.02
N HIS A 32 4.77 11.80 2.50
CA HIS A 32 3.57 11.13 3.02
C HIS A 32 3.10 9.99 2.11
N ARG A 33 3.95 9.55 1.18
CA ARG A 33 3.67 8.39 0.36
C ARG A 33 3.44 7.23 1.30
N ARG A 34 2.25 6.61 1.25
CA ARG A 34 2.07 5.30 1.87
C ARG A 34 3.08 4.36 1.25
N GLN A 35 4.11 4.02 2.01
CA GLN A 35 4.83 2.78 1.77
C GLN A 35 3.77 1.69 1.91
N LEU A 36 3.48 1.01 0.80
CA LEU A 36 2.62 -0.16 0.82
C LEU A 36 3.41 -1.26 1.54
N SER A 37 3.38 -1.25 2.87
CA SER A 37 4.02 -2.23 3.76
C SER A 37 3.41 -3.63 3.65
N LEU A 38 2.49 -3.84 2.71
CA LEU A 38 1.83 -5.11 2.46
C LEU A 38 2.83 -6.27 2.32
N ARG A 39 4.04 -5.99 1.82
CA ARG A 39 5.12 -6.99 1.70
C ARG A 39 6.03 -7.12 2.92
N GLU A 40 6.10 -6.12 3.80
CA GLU A 40 7.03 -6.14 4.94
C GLU A 40 6.60 -7.13 6.02
N THR A 41 5.30 -7.38 6.14
CA THR A 41 4.74 -8.29 7.15
C THR A 41 4.45 -9.69 6.62
N SER A 42 4.56 -9.93 5.32
CA SER A 42 4.20 -11.23 4.73
C SER A 42 5.14 -11.63 3.59
N ALA A 43 5.70 -12.84 3.68
CA ALA A 43 6.56 -13.40 2.64
C ALA A 43 5.78 -13.80 1.37
N HIS A 44 4.46 -13.97 1.50
CA HIS A 44 3.55 -14.42 0.45
C HIS A 44 2.26 -13.63 0.44
N VAL A 45 1.56 -13.67 -0.71
CA VAL A 45 0.26 -13.03 -0.85
C VAL A 45 -0.76 -13.70 0.08
N ASN A 46 -1.64 -12.89 0.68
CA ASN A 46 -2.74 -13.40 1.50
C ASN A 46 -3.87 -13.88 0.57
N PRO A 47 -4.24 -15.18 0.59
CA PRO A 47 -5.27 -15.73 -0.30
C PRO A 47 -6.64 -15.08 -0.12
N VAL A 48 -7.01 -14.73 1.12
CA VAL A 48 -8.30 -14.10 1.43
C VAL A 48 -8.36 -12.70 0.83
N MET A 49 -7.30 -11.91 1.00
CA MET A 49 -7.19 -10.60 0.36
C MET A 49 -7.21 -10.70 -1.15
N LEU A 50 -6.58 -11.73 -1.72
CA LEU A 50 -6.57 -11.97 -3.16
C LEU A 50 -7.98 -12.30 -3.69
N ALA A 51 -8.74 -13.12 -2.96
CA ALA A 51 -10.10 -13.54 -3.33
C ALA A 51 -11.12 -12.38 -3.37
N VAL A 52 -10.95 -11.37 -2.50
CA VAL A 52 -11.86 -10.21 -2.41
C VAL A 52 -11.38 -9.00 -3.21
N SER A 53 -10.16 -9.06 -3.75
CA SER A 53 -9.57 -7.96 -4.51
C SER A 53 -9.97 -8.03 -5.98
N SER A 54 -10.26 -6.87 -6.58
CA SER A 54 -10.41 -6.80 -8.03
C SER A 54 -9.08 -7.06 -8.74
N ARG A 55 -9.14 -7.56 -9.97
CA ARG A 55 -7.98 -7.84 -10.83
C ARG A 55 -7.07 -6.63 -11.04
N ASP A 56 -7.66 -5.43 -11.04
CA ASP A 56 -6.97 -4.14 -11.25
C ASP A 56 -6.62 -3.42 -9.96
N SER A 57 -6.93 -4.03 -8.81
CA SER A 57 -6.60 -3.47 -7.51
C SER A 57 -5.10 -3.25 -7.35
N LEU A 58 -4.75 -2.23 -6.58
CA LEU A 58 -3.36 -1.99 -6.20
C LEU A 58 -2.75 -3.19 -5.47
N TYR A 59 -3.55 -3.95 -4.72
CA TYR A 59 -3.12 -5.17 -4.04
C TYR A 59 -2.61 -6.20 -5.05
N VAL A 60 -3.44 -6.63 -6.00
CA VAL A 60 -3.08 -7.61 -7.04
C VAL A 60 -1.87 -7.12 -7.85
N ARG A 61 -1.89 -5.86 -8.31
CA ARG A 61 -0.79 -5.27 -9.09
C ARG A 61 0.52 -5.25 -8.32
N SER A 62 0.48 -4.91 -7.02
CA SER A 62 1.68 -4.89 -6.18
C SER A 62 2.28 -6.28 -5.95
N TRP A 63 1.49 -7.36 -6.06
CA TRP A 63 1.95 -8.73 -5.85
C TRP A 63 2.32 -9.48 -7.15
N ARG A 64 1.92 -9.00 -8.35
CA ARG A 64 2.25 -9.64 -9.64
C ARG A 64 3.74 -9.92 -9.81
N GLU A 65 4.59 -8.93 -9.52
CA GLU A 65 6.05 -9.05 -9.64
C GLU A 65 6.66 -10.09 -8.67
N HIS A 66 6.01 -10.32 -7.52
CA HIS A 66 6.41 -11.37 -6.59
C HIS A 66 5.90 -12.74 -7.06
N ALA A 67 4.62 -12.83 -7.46
CA ALA A 67 4.02 -14.06 -7.94
C ALA A 67 4.73 -14.62 -9.19
N ARG A 68 5.32 -13.76 -10.03
CA ARG A 68 6.19 -14.20 -11.13
C ARG A 68 7.42 -14.98 -10.67
N ARG A 69 7.97 -14.68 -9.49
CA ARG A 69 9.20 -15.28 -8.93
C ARG A 69 8.95 -16.29 -7.81
N CYS A 70 7.72 -16.39 -7.31
CA CYS A 70 7.36 -17.25 -6.19
C CYS A 70 6.31 -18.29 -6.63
N ALA A 71 6.70 -19.56 -6.69
CA ALA A 71 5.82 -20.64 -7.15
C ALA A 71 4.51 -20.77 -6.33
N PRO A 72 4.51 -20.70 -4.99
CA PRO A 72 3.26 -20.67 -4.20
C PRO A 72 2.32 -19.51 -4.59
N CYS A 73 2.87 -18.30 -4.72
CA CYS A 73 2.06 -17.14 -5.09
C CYS A 73 1.58 -17.21 -6.55
N ARG A 74 2.37 -17.82 -7.44
CA ARG A 74 1.95 -18.10 -8.81
C ARG A 74 0.72 -18.99 -8.85
N GLY A 75 0.75 -20.11 -8.11
CA GLY A 75 -0.38 -21.03 -8.03
C GLY A 75 -1.65 -20.37 -7.50
N LEU A 76 -1.53 -19.43 -6.54
CA LEU A 76 -2.67 -18.64 -6.09
C LEU A 76 -3.20 -17.71 -7.19
N PHE A 77 -2.34 -17.01 -7.92
CA PHE A 77 -2.77 -16.17 -9.03
C PHE A 77 -3.46 -16.98 -10.13
N GLU A 78 -2.93 -18.14 -10.47
CA GLU A 78 -3.55 -19.08 -11.42
C GLU A 78 -4.91 -19.58 -10.92
N TYR A 79 -4.99 -19.98 -9.65
CA TYR A 79 -6.25 -20.44 -9.03
C TYR A 79 -7.35 -19.37 -9.10
N PHE A 80 -7.01 -18.10 -8.87
CA PHE A 80 -7.97 -16.99 -8.95
C PHE A 80 -8.12 -16.39 -10.35
N ASN A 81 -7.54 -17.00 -11.40
CA ASN A 81 -7.56 -16.49 -12.78
C ASN A 81 -7.05 -15.04 -12.92
N LEU A 82 -6.03 -14.68 -12.13
CA LEU A 82 -5.40 -13.38 -12.15
C LEU A 82 -4.18 -13.39 -13.09
N PRO A 83 -4.07 -12.42 -14.02
CA PRO A 83 -2.95 -12.36 -14.95
C PRO A 83 -1.67 -11.97 -14.21
N LEU A 84 -0.57 -12.55 -14.65
CA LEU A 84 0.78 -12.21 -14.18
C LEU A 84 1.49 -11.19 -15.09
N GLU A 85 0.97 -11.02 -16.30
CA GLU A 85 1.37 -10.00 -17.27
C GLU A 85 0.80 -8.62 -16.89
N PRO A 86 1.43 -7.50 -17.29
CA PRO A 86 0.93 -6.15 -17.01
C PRO A 86 -0.48 -5.90 -17.55
#